data_AF-A0AAV9U1K6-F1
#
_entry.id   AF-A0AAV9U1K6-F1
#
_cell.length_a   1.000
_cell.length_b   1.000
_cell.length_c   1.000
_cell.angle_alpha   90.00
_cell.angle_beta   90.00
_cell.angle_gamma   90.00
#
_symmetry.space_group_name_H-M   'P 1'
#
loop_
_entity.id
_entity.type
_entity.pdbx_description
1 polymer ?
#
loop_
_entity_poly.entity_id
_entity_poly.type
_entity_poly.pdbx_seq_one_letter_code
_entity_poly.pdbx_strand_id
1 'polypeptide(L)'
;MQPANSKNRVYAMWDFVGRTMGMINNIQSPNNLARNSVWKDVVGRSIMANMLIQDESKGDQMHQMTWRDGFDRRFPFGDEVKQASEAAANAAE
;
A
#
# COMPACT_ATOMS: atom_id res chain seq x y z
N MET A 1 -16.54 -11.10 8.36
CA MET A 1 -16.15 -10.45 7.10
C MET A 1 -15.89 -11.55 6.08
N GLN A 2 -16.66 -11.63 4.99
CA GLN A 2 -16.23 -12.47 3.86
C GLN A 2 -14.98 -11.78 3.26
N PRO A 3 -13.89 -12.53 3.01
CA PRO A 3 -12.78 -11.99 2.23
C PRO A 3 -13.32 -11.47 0.89
N ALA A 4 -12.72 -10.43 0.34
CA ALA A 4 -13.09 -9.95 -0.99
C ALA A 4 -13.11 -11.14 -1.96
N ASN A 5 -14.19 -11.28 -2.73
CA ASN A 5 -14.41 -12.43 -3.62
C ASN A 5 -13.36 -12.52 -4.75
N SER A 6 -12.54 -11.47 -4.89
CA SER A 6 -11.43 -11.37 -5.83
C SER A 6 -10.28 -10.59 -5.18
N LYS A 7 -9.03 -11.05 -5.37
CA LYS A 7 -7.83 -10.31 -4.97
C LYS A 7 -7.53 -9.25 -6.02
N ASN A 8 -8.40 -8.25 -6.10
CA ASN A 8 -8.27 -7.12 -7.02
C ASN A 8 -7.31 -6.06 -6.46
N ARG A 9 -7.08 -4.98 -7.22
CA ARG A 9 -6.19 -3.87 -6.84
C ARG A 9 -6.54 -3.25 -5.49
N VAL A 10 -7.83 -3.08 -5.18
CA VAL A 10 -8.28 -2.53 -3.89
C VAL A 10 -7.92 -3.48 -2.75
N TYR A 11 -8.19 -4.78 -2.89
CA TYR A 11 -7.79 -5.78 -1.90
C TYR A 11 -6.27 -5.81 -1.72
N ALA A 12 -5.53 -5.71 -2.81
CA ALA A 12 -4.08 -5.73 -2.81
C ALA A 12 -3.48 -4.52 -2.05
N MET A 13 -4.02 -3.32 -2.28
CA MET A 13 -3.61 -2.12 -1.55
C MET A 13 -4.05 -2.17 -0.08
N TRP A 14 -5.24 -2.69 0.21
CA TRP A 14 -5.70 -2.90 1.59
C TRP A 14 -4.76 -3.81 2.37
N ASP A 15 -4.37 -4.94 1.77
CA ASP A 15 -3.43 -5.88 2.37
C ASP A 15 -2.02 -5.28 2.50
N PHE A 16 -1.55 -4.51 1.51
CA PHE A 16 -0.27 -3.79 1.58
C PHE A 16 -0.23 -2.79 2.74
N VAL A 17 -1.26 -1.95 2.87
CA VAL A 17 -1.38 -0.97 3.98
C VAL A 17 -1.54 -1.70 5.32
N GLY A 18 -2.32 -2.78 5.37
CA GLY A 18 -2.48 -3.62 6.56
C GLY A 18 -1.15 -4.20 7.07
N ARG A 19 -0.31 -4.70 6.16
CA ARG A 19 1.05 -5.16 6.49
C ARG A 19 1.93 -4.03 7.01
N THR A 20 1.85 -2.85 6.40
CA THR A 20 2.57 -1.64 6.86
C THR A 20 2.14 -1.23 8.27
N MET A 21 0.83 -1.25 8.58
CA MET A 21 0.34 -0.97 9.94
C MET A 21 0.82 -2.02 10.95
N GLY A 22 0.86 -3.30 10.58
CA GLY A 22 1.43 -4.35 11.43
C GLY A 22 2.91 -4.12 11.76
N MET A 23 3.68 -3.52 10.86
CA MET A 23 5.08 -3.17 11.11
C MET A 23 5.24 -2.06 12.16
N ILE A 24 4.29 -1.11 12.21
CA ILE A 24 4.30 -0.04 13.22
C ILE A 24 4.24 -0.64 14.64
N ASN A 25 3.45 -1.71 14.83
CA ASN A 25 3.37 -2.40 16.13
C ASN A 25 4.69 -3.05 16.58
N ASN A 26 5.65 -3.24 15.66
CA ASN A 26 6.97 -3.78 15.97
C ASN A 26 8.03 -2.70 16.28
N ILE A 27 7.65 -1.42 16.35
CA ILE A 27 8.57 -0.33 16.69
C ILE A 27 8.83 -0.36 18.21
N GLN A 28 9.95 -0.99 18.58
CA GLN A 28 10.34 -1.19 19.99
C GLN A 28 10.80 0.08 20.73
N SER A 29 11.16 1.15 20.00
CA SER A 29 11.67 2.38 20.63
C SER A 29 11.19 3.63 19.87
N PRO A 30 10.09 4.25 20.33
CA PRO A 30 9.52 5.43 19.70
C PRO A 30 10.37 6.69 19.90
N ASN A 31 11.34 6.67 20.81
CA ASN A 31 12.15 7.85 21.16
C ASN A 31 13.25 8.19 20.13
N ASN A 32 13.47 7.32 19.12
CA ASN A 32 14.40 7.60 18.03
C ASN A 32 13.94 6.99 16.70
N LEU A 33 12.76 7.41 16.24
CA LEU A 33 12.16 6.94 14.98
C LEU A 33 13.09 7.16 13.78
N ALA A 34 13.84 8.26 13.74
CA ALA A 34 14.73 8.60 12.62
C ALA A 34 15.86 7.58 12.40
N ARG A 35 16.30 6.86 13.44
CA ARG A 35 17.30 5.78 13.32
C ARG A 35 16.69 4.39 13.25
N ASN A 36 15.38 4.27 13.47
CA ASN A 36 14.69 2.99 13.46
C ASN A 36 14.47 2.53 12.00
N SER A 37 15.03 1.37 11.64
CA SER A 37 14.91 0.80 10.29
C SER A 37 13.46 0.43 9.93
N VAL A 38 12.67 -0.03 10.90
CA VAL A 38 11.24 -0.35 10.71
C VAL A 38 10.46 0.93 10.43
N TRP A 39 10.76 2.02 11.13
CA TRP A 39 10.13 3.32 10.84
C TRP A 39 10.45 3.83 9.43
N LYS A 40 11.72 3.74 9.01
CA LYS A 40 12.11 4.11 7.64
C LYS A 40 11.38 3.28 6.59
N ASP A 41 11.21 1.98 6.84
CA ASP A 41 10.47 1.10 5.92
C ASP A 41 8.98 1.45 5.89
N VAL A 42 8.36 1.76 7.04
CA VAL A 42 6.97 2.25 7.11
C VAL A 42 6.79 3.52 6.27
N VAL A 43 7.66 4.52 6.44
CA VAL A 43 7.61 5.76 5.65
C VAL A 43 7.78 5.47 4.16
N GLY A 44 8.77 4.65 3.79
CA GLY A 44 9.02 4.26 2.40
C GLY A 44 7.81 3.54 1.77
N ARG A 45 7.15 2.67 2.52
CA ARG A 45 5.93 1.97 2.09
C ARG A 45 4.74 2.91 1.94
N SER A 46 4.59 3.92 2.79
CA SER A 46 3.55 4.94 2.63
C SER A 46 3.72 5.74 1.33
N ILE A 47 4.95 6.11 0.98
CA ILE A 47 5.26 6.77 -0.29
C ILE A 47 5.01 5.82 -1.47
N MET A 48 5.46 4.56 -1.35
CA MET A 48 5.24 3.54 -2.36
C MET A 48 3.75 3.29 -2.61
N ALA A 49 2.90 3.36 -1.58
CA ALA A 49 1.46 3.17 -1.73
C ALA A 49 0.86 4.16 -2.74
N ASN A 50 1.24 5.44 -2.66
CA ASN A 50 0.80 6.44 -3.64
C ASN A 50 1.29 6.08 -5.05
N MET A 51 2.56 5.70 -5.20
CA MET A 51 3.11 5.29 -6.50
C MET A 51 2.32 4.12 -7.13
N LEU A 52 1.94 3.12 -6.33
CA LEU A 52 1.21 1.95 -6.82
C LEU A 52 -0.25 2.26 -7.18
N ILE A 53 -0.86 3.26 -6.53
CA ILE A 53 -2.20 3.76 -6.85
C ILE A 53 -2.18 4.58 -8.15
N GLN A 54 -1.16 5.42 -8.35
CA GLN A 54 -1.05 6.26 -9.56
C GLN A 54 -0.56 5.48 -10.79
N ASP A 55 0.35 4.50 -10.60
CA ASP A 55 0.88 3.65 -11.66
C ASP A 55 0.44 2.19 -11.45
N GLU A 56 -0.76 1.89 -11.93
CA GLU A 56 -1.37 0.56 -11.81
C GLU A 56 -0.53 -0.54 -12.47
N SER A 57 0.31 -0.22 -13.45
CA SER A 57 1.17 -1.21 -14.11
C SER A 57 2.25 -1.75 -13.17
N LYS A 58 2.84 -0.85 -12.36
CA LYS A 58 3.79 -1.23 -11.29
C LYS A 58 3.07 -1.96 -10.16
N GLY A 59 1.88 -1.50 -9.79
CA GLY A 59 0.99 -2.19 -8.86
C GLY A 59 0.75 -3.64 -9.27
N ASP A 60 0.32 -3.85 -10.50
CA ASP A 60 0.02 -5.16 -11.06
C ASP A 60 1.24 -6.09 -11.04
N GLN A 61 2.41 -5.61 -11.44
CA GLN A 61 3.65 -6.40 -11.38
C GLN A 61 3.97 -6.86 -9.96
N MET A 62 3.91 -5.94 -8.99
CA MET A 62 4.19 -6.25 -7.59
C MET A 62 3.16 -7.23 -7.00
N HIS A 63 1.89 -7.05 -7.33
CA HIS A 63 0.79 -7.87 -6.84
C HIS A 63 0.77 -9.26 -7.49
N GLN A 64 1.13 -9.37 -8.77
CA GLN A 64 1.35 -10.65 -9.44
C GLN A 64 2.50 -11.45 -8.81
N MET A 65 3.59 -10.81 -8.38
CA MET A 65 4.64 -11.52 -7.65
C MET A 65 4.13 -12.10 -6.32
N THR A 66 3.18 -11.42 -5.67
CA THR A 66 2.64 -11.84 -4.37
C THR A 66 1.57 -12.93 -4.50
N TRP A 67 0.66 -12.80 -5.47
CA TRP A 67 -0.52 -13.65 -5.57
C TRP A 67 -0.63 -14.46 -6.87
N ARG A 68 0.35 -14.34 -7.78
CA ARG A 68 0.45 -15.06 -9.06
C ARG A 68 -0.87 -15.00 -9.82
N ASP A 69 -1.41 -16.17 -10.15
CA ASP A 69 -2.65 -16.33 -10.93
C ASP A 69 -3.92 -15.92 -10.15
N GLY A 70 -3.79 -15.65 -8.85
CA GLY A 70 -4.89 -15.23 -7.99
C GLY A 70 -5.20 -13.73 -8.02
N PHE A 71 -4.40 -12.91 -8.71
CA PHE A 71 -4.60 -11.47 -8.78
C PHE A 71 -5.51 -11.05 -9.95
N ASP A 72 -6.51 -10.22 -9.67
CA ASP A 72 -7.51 -9.78 -10.65
C ASP A 72 -7.30 -8.32 -11.05
N ARG A 73 -6.66 -8.12 -12.21
CA ARG A 73 -6.34 -6.81 -12.78
C ARG A 73 -7.47 -6.16 -13.58
N ARG A 74 -8.66 -6.77 -13.65
CA ARG A 74 -9.75 -6.27 -14.50
C ARG A 74 -10.37 -4.98 -13.99
N PHE A 75 -10.15 -4.65 -12.72
CA PHE A 75 -10.75 -3.49 -12.05
C PHE A 75 -9.68 -2.44 -11.77
N PRO A 76 -9.57 -1.38 -12.59
CA PRO A 76 -8.68 -0.24 -12.31
C PRO A 76 -9.14 0.52 -11.07
N PHE A 77 -8.27 1.38 -10.53
CA PHE A 77 -8.70 2.33 -9.51
C PHE A 77 -9.58 3.40 -10.16
N GLY A 78 -10.69 3.72 -9.51
CA GLY A 78 -11.51 4.88 -9.88
C GLY A 78 -10.76 6.19 -9.64
N ASP A 79 -11.19 7.24 -10.34
CA ASP A 79 -10.59 8.57 -10.24
C ASP A 79 -10.64 9.10 -8.80
N GLU A 80 -11.69 8.76 -8.05
CA GLU A 80 -11.84 9.12 -6.65
C GLU A 80 -10.70 8.58 -5.76
N VAL A 81 -10.21 7.37 -6.05
CA VAL A 81 -9.10 6.76 -5.29
C VAL A 81 -7.79 7.42 -5.66
N LYS A 82 -7.57 7.71 -6.94
CA LYS A 82 -6.36 8.39 -7.43
C LYS A 82 -6.26 9.81 -6.89
N GLN A 83 -7.34 10.58 -6.93
CA GLN A 83 -7.41 11.92 -6.38
C GLN A 83 -7.21 11.93 -4.86
N ALA A 84 -7.83 10.99 -4.14
CA ALA A 84 -7.63 10.88 -2.69
C ALA A 84 -6.17 10.57 -2.33
N SER A 85 -5.51 9.72 -3.12
CA SER A 85 -4.10 9.37 -2.93
C SER A 85 -3.17 10.57 -3.17
N GLU A 86 -3.42 11.36 -4.22
CA GLU A 86 -2.68 12.61 -4.46
C GLU A 86 -2.89 13.64 -3.34
N ALA A 87 -4.14 13.84 -2.92
CA ALA A 87 -4.46 14.76 -1.83
C ALA A 87 -3.76 14.36 -0.52
N ALA A 88 -3.71 13.07 -0.21
CA ALA A 88 -3.01 12.54 0.95
C ALA A 88 -1.48 12.74 0.86
N ALA A 89 -0.89 12.58 -0.34
CA ALA A 89 0.53 12.81 -0.56
C ALA A 89 0.90 14.29 -0.40
N ASN A 90 0.09 15.20 -0.95
CA ASN A 90 0.32 16.65 -0.86
C ASN A 90 0.12 17.19 0.56
N ALA A 91 -0.73 16.55 1.37
CA ALA A 91 -0.92 16.93 2.78
C ALA A 91 0.25 16.51 3.70
N ALA A 92 1.19 15.69 3.20
CA ALA A 92 2.35 15.22 3.94
C ALA A 92 3.61 16.09 3.73
N GLU A 93 3.57 17.07 2.81
CA GLU A 93 4.59 18.12 2.62
C GLU A 93 4.34 19.32 3.55
#